data_AF-A0A3D3ABE0-F1
#
_entry.id   AF-A0A3D3ABE0-F1
#
_cell.length_a   1.000
_cell.length_b   1.000
_cell.length_c   1.000
_cell.angle_alpha   90.00
_cell.angle_beta   90.00
_cell.angle_gamma   90.00
#
_symmetry.space_group_name_H-M   'P 1'
#
loop_
_entity.id
_entity.type
_entity.pdbx_description
1 polymer ?
#
loop_
_entity_poly.entity_id
_entity_poly.type
_entity_poly.pdbx_seq_one_letter_code
_entity_poly.pdbx_strand_id
1 'polypeptide(L)'
;MDAQPDKLKPTLGILSEGRTLSGAEATKAFEIILNGEATPAQIGSFLSALRVRGETIDEIAAGVNVMRANALKVKVPTHVLDTCGTGGDGSGSYNISTAVALVAAACGAYVAKHGNRALSSKSGSSEVLESLGVKLALSPSALEQCIKHVGIGFLFAPNHHSAMRHVGPSRQELGFRTIFNLLGPLSNPAGANRQLLGVFGKEWVEPLAHVMKKLGSERAWVVHGSDGMDELTTTGPSTVA
;
A
#
# COMPACT_ATOMS: atom_id res chain seq x y z
N MET A 1 -3.75 11.22 34.40
CA MET A 1 -4.16 10.78 33.05
C MET A 1 -4.39 12.05 32.26
N ASP A 2 -3.37 12.50 31.53
CA ASP A 2 -3.54 13.68 30.69
C ASP A 2 -4.51 13.30 29.57
N ALA A 3 -5.69 13.92 29.61
CA ALA A 3 -6.70 13.76 28.58
C ALA A 3 -6.14 14.39 27.30
N GLN A 4 -5.49 13.55 26.48
CA GLN A 4 -5.15 13.91 25.12
C GLN A 4 -6.46 14.36 24.45
N PRO A 5 -6.54 15.57 23.89
CA PRO A 5 -7.77 16.07 23.30
C PRO A 5 -8.25 15.03 22.29
N ASP A 6 -9.50 14.61 22.44
CA ASP A 6 -10.02 13.44 21.73
C ASP A 6 -10.39 13.81 20.29
N LYS A 7 -9.36 14.00 19.47
CA LYS A 7 -9.44 14.59 18.13
C LYS A 7 -10.18 13.71 17.13
N LEU A 8 -10.26 12.39 17.36
CA LEU A 8 -10.88 11.44 16.42
C LEU A 8 -12.38 11.23 16.67
N LYS A 9 -12.89 11.55 17.86
CA LYS A 9 -14.32 11.43 18.19
C LYS A 9 -15.28 12.01 17.15
N PRO A 10 -15.07 13.23 16.61
CA PRO A 10 -15.95 13.77 15.58
C PRO A 10 -16.04 12.88 14.33
N THR A 11 -14.91 12.35 13.87
CA THR A 11 -14.86 11.41 12.74
C THR A 11 -15.60 10.11 13.07
N LEU A 12 -15.41 9.57 14.27
CA LEU A 12 -16.12 8.36 14.70
C LEU A 12 -17.63 8.57 14.79
N GLY A 13 -18.08 9.77 15.19
CA GLY A 13 -19.50 10.15 15.15
C GLY A 13 -20.09 10.02 13.75
N ILE A 14 -19.43 10.61 12.74
CA ILE A 14 -19.85 10.49 11.33
C ILE A 14 -19.90 9.03 10.88
N LEU A 15 -18.85 8.25 11.17
CA LEU A 15 -18.78 6.84 10.78
C LEU A 15 -19.84 5.98 11.48
N SER A 16 -20.21 6.32 12.72
CA SER A 16 -21.24 5.58 13.47
C SER A 16 -22.65 5.70 12.86
N GLU A 17 -22.89 6.75 12.07
CA GLU A 17 -24.13 6.94 11.30
C GLU A 17 -24.09 6.22 9.93
N GLY A 18 -23.03 5.47 9.62
CA GLY A 18 -22.83 4.84 8.32
C GLY A 18 -22.47 5.81 7.19
N ARG A 19 -22.13 7.06 7.51
CA ARG A 19 -21.78 8.09 6.52
C ARG A 19 -20.35 7.96 6.04
N THR A 20 -20.10 8.47 4.84
CA THR A 20 -18.76 8.56 4.23
C THR A 20 -18.03 9.82 4.68
N LEU A 21 -16.71 9.76 4.76
CA LEU A 21 -15.88 10.93 5.02
C LEU A 21 -15.55 11.63 3.70
N SER A 22 -15.58 12.96 3.70
CA SER A 22 -14.92 13.76 2.67
C SER A 22 -13.40 13.54 2.70
N GLY A 23 -12.70 13.87 1.61
CA GLY A 23 -11.24 13.78 1.56
C GLY A 23 -10.54 14.57 2.68
N ALA A 24 -11.07 15.71 3.10
CA ALA A 24 -10.51 16.52 4.19
C ALA A 24 -10.72 15.86 5.57
N GLU A 25 -11.91 15.31 5.82
CA GLU A 25 -12.20 14.59 7.06
C GLU A 25 -11.37 13.31 7.19
N ALA A 26 -11.25 12.56 6.08
CA ALA A 26 -10.40 11.37 6.01
C ALA A 26 -8.92 11.72 6.23
N THR A 27 -8.42 12.78 5.60
CA THR A 27 -7.03 13.25 5.79
C THR A 27 -6.75 13.53 7.26
N LYS A 28 -7.61 14.32 7.90
CA LYS A 28 -7.48 14.65 9.34
C LYS A 28 -7.51 13.39 10.21
N ALA A 29 -8.40 12.43 9.90
CA ALA A 29 -8.49 11.17 10.64
C ALA A 29 -7.20 10.35 10.53
N PHE A 30 -6.65 10.19 9.33
CA PHE A 30 -5.40 9.49 9.11
C PHE A 30 -4.20 10.20 9.76
N GLU A 31 -4.15 11.52 9.76
CA GLU A 31 -3.11 12.29 10.46
C GLU A 31 -3.13 12.03 11.97
N ILE A 32 -4.31 12.07 12.60
CA ILE A 32 -4.48 11.77 14.03
C ILE A 32 -3.99 10.35 14.33
N ILE A 33 -4.40 9.37 13.53
CA ILE A 33 -4.01 7.96 13.72
C ILE A 33 -2.50 7.78 13.55
N LEU A 34 -1.92 8.32 12.47
CA LEU A 34 -0.50 8.12 12.15
C LEU A 34 0.45 8.96 13.02
N ASN A 35 -0.05 10.01 13.67
CA ASN A 35 0.68 10.76 14.70
C ASN A 35 0.62 10.11 16.10
N GLY A 36 -0.10 8.99 16.25
CA GLY A 36 -0.25 8.31 17.54
C GLY A 36 -1.17 9.04 18.52
N GLU A 37 -2.12 9.82 18.00
CA GLU A 37 -3.06 10.62 18.78
C GLU A 37 -4.43 9.93 18.97
N ALA A 38 -4.55 8.66 18.54
CA ALA A 38 -5.76 7.84 18.68
C ALA A 38 -5.49 6.62 19.56
N THR A 39 -6.47 6.23 20.38
CA THR A 39 -6.37 5.02 21.20
C THR A 39 -6.63 3.76 20.35
N PRO A 40 -6.20 2.57 20.82
CA PRO A 40 -6.46 1.32 20.10
C PRO A 40 -7.96 1.07 19.81
N ALA A 41 -8.84 1.41 20.76
CA ALA A 41 -10.29 1.27 20.58
C ALA A 41 -10.82 2.20 19.48
N GLN A 42 -10.30 3.43 19.38
CA GLN A 42 -10.69 4.37 18.34
C GLN A 42 -10.19 3.96 16.96
N ILE A 43 -8.96 3.45 16.88
CA ILE A 43 -8.40 2.88 15.66
C ILE A 43 -9.23 1.68 15.21
N GLY A 44 -9.53 0.76 16.13
CA GLY A 44 -10.38 -0.40 15.86
C GLY A 44 -11.76 -0.01 15.34
N SER A 45 -12.40 0.97 15.98
CA SER A 45 -13.71 1.50 15.56
C SER A 45 -13.66 2.13 14.17
N PHE A 46 -12.68 3.00 13.92
CA PHE A 46 -12.47 3.64 12.62
C PHE A 46 -12.31 2.60 11.49
N LEU A 47 -11.40 1.64 11.68
CA LEU A 47 -11.12 0.63 10.67
C LEU A 47 -12.30 -0.31 10.41
N SER A 48 -13.01 -0.71 11.48
CA SER A 48 -14.17 -1.59 11.36
C SER A 48 -15.34 -0.89 10.68
N ALA A 49 -15.61 0.37 11.03
CA ALA A 49 -16.71 1.13 10.44
C ALA A 49 -16.51 1.37 8.94
N LEU A 50 -15.29 1.73 8.52
CA LEU A 50 -14.96 1.84 7.09
C LEU A 50 -15.16 0.52 6.36
N ARG A 51 -14.68 -0.59 6.93
CA ARG A 51 -14.74 -1.92 6.30
C ARG A 51 -16.17 -2.44 6.14
N VAL A 52 -17.01 -2.25 7.16
CA VAL A 52 -18.42 -2.68 7.14
C VAL A 52 -19.24 -1.88 6.13
N ARG A 53 -19.02 -0.56 6.08
CA ARG A 53 -19.72 0.34 5.17
C ARG A 53 -19.20 0.23 3.73
N GLY A 54 -17.91 -0.05 3.56
CA GLY A 54 -17.18 0.04 2.31
C GLY A 54 -16.35 1.33 2.24
N GLU A 55 -15.09 1.19 1.87
CA GLU A 55 -14.14 2.28 1.67
C GLU A 55 -14.42 3.04 0.37
N THR A 56 -14.37 4.37 0.42
CA THR A 56 -14.55 5.22 -0.78
C THR A 56 -13.21 5.58 -1.42
N ILE A 57 -13.25 5.98 -2.71
CA ILE A 57 -12.08 6.51 -3.44
C ILE A 57 -11.43 7.68 -2.69
N ASP A 58 -12.24 8.58 -2.11
CA ASP A 58 -11.75 9.76 -1.41
C ASP A 58 -11.04 9.43 -0.10
N GLU A 59 -11.58 8.47 0.66
CA GLU A 59 -10.95 7.98 1.90
C GLU A 59 -9.64 7.24 1.62
N ILE A 60 -9.61 6.39 0.58
CA ILE A 60 -8.39 5.68 0.18
C ILE A 60 -7.34 6.68 -0.28
N ALA A 61 -7.68 7.62 -1.17
CA ALA A 61 -6.75 8.63 -1.66
C ALA A 61 -6.20 9.52 -0.52
N ALA A 62 -7.05 9.90 0.44
CA ALA A 62 -6.62 10.65 1.63
C ALA A 62 -5.61 9.84 2.46
N GLY A 63 -5.91 8.57 2.75
CA GLY A 63 -5.01 7.69 3.49
C GLY A 63 -3.65 7.52 2.80
N VAL A 64 -3.65 7.33 1.48
CA VAL A 64 -2.40 7.21 0.70
C VAL A 64 -1.59 8.50 0.77
N ASN A 65 -2.22 9.66 0.62
CA ASN A 65 -1.53 10.95 0.69
C ASN A 65 -0.88 11.17 2.06
N VAL A 66 -1.59 10.88 3.15
CA VAL A 66 -1.01 11.01 4.51
C VAL A 66 0.13 10.01 4.71
N MET A 67 0.00 8.77 4.23
CA MET A 67 1.08 7.78 4.31
C MET A 67 2.32 8.21 3.50
N ARG A 68 2.14 8.74 2.29
CA ARG A 68 3.23 9.25 1.43
C ARG A 68 3.87 10.51 2.03
N ALA A 69 3.09 11.37 2.70
CA ALA A 69 3.59 12.57 3.37
C ALA A 69 4.49 12.24 4.58
N ASN A 70 4.14 11.18 5.32
CA ASN A 70 4.91 10.70 6.48
C ASN A 70 6.02 9.69 6.13
N ALA A 71 6.15 9.31 4.86
CA ALA A 71 7.15 8.35 4.43
C ALA A 71 8.56 8.97 4.37
N LEU A 72 9.57 8.18 4.71
CA LEU A 72 10.96 8.51 4.38
C LEU A 72 11.16 8.36 2.87
N LYS A 73 11.19 9.47 2.14
CA LYS A 73 11.17 9.48 0.67
C LYS A 73 12.51 9.06 0.05
N VAL A 74 12.43 8.54 -1.18
CA VAL A 74 13.59 8.22 -2.03
C VAL A 74 13.45 9.03 -3.32
N LYS A 75 14.47 9.78 -3.72
CA LYS A 75 14.44 10.51 -4.99
C LYS A 75 14.73 9.56 -6.15
N VAL A 76 13.92 9.66 -7.20
CA VAL A 76 14.00 8.78 -8.36
C VAL A 76 13.85 9.56 -9.66
N PRO A 77 14.24 8.97 -10.81
CA PRO A 77 13.93 9.53 -12.13
C PRO A 77 12.42 9.76 -12.33
N THR A 78 12.07 10.58 -13.34
CA THR A 78 10.69 11.06 -13.57
C THR A 78 9.69 9.97 -13.99
N HIS A 79 10.15 8.79 -14.38
CA HIS A 79 9.29 7.64 -14.72
C HIS A 79 9.83 6.40 -14.05
N VAL A 80 9.09 5.91 -13.05
CA VAL A 80 9.50 4.77 -12.25
C VAL A 80 8.32 3.85 -12.02
N LEU A 81 8.57 2.56 -12.25
CA LEU A 81 7.61 1.49 -12.17
C LEU A 81 7.57 0.92 -10.75
N ASP A 82 6.37 0.69 -10.23
CA ASP A 82 6.12 -0.25 -9.14
C ASP A 82 5.24 -1.41 -9.63
N THR A 83 5.42 -2.58 -9.04
CA THR A 83 4.76 -3.83 -9.44
C THR A 83 4.09 -4.51 -8.25
N CYS A 84 3.86 -3.81 -7.16
CA CYS A 84 3.34 -4.40 -5.92
C CYS A 84 1.89 -4.88 -6.07
N GLY A 85 1.50 -5.85 -5.24
CA GLY A 85 0.13 -6.32 -5.09
C GLY A 85 -0.36 -6.05 -3.66
N THR A 86 -1.68 -6.06 -3.48
CA THR A 86 -2.28 -6.02 -2.13
C THR A 86 -1.92 -7.23 -1.28
N GLY A 87 -1.55 -8.35 -1.92
CA GLY A 87 -1.27 -9.63 -1.30
C GLY A 87 -2.49 -10.27 -0.64
N GLY A 88 -2.27 -11.47 -0.11
CA GLY A 88 -3.28 -12.18 0.66
C GLY A 88 -4.39 -12.80 -0.18
N ASP A 89 -4.19 -12.97 -1.48
CA ASP A 89 -5.07 -13.74 -2.37
C ASP A 89 -5.23 -15.22 -1.95
N GLY A 90 -4.31 -15.74 -1.13
CA GLY A 90 -4.34 -17.11 -0.63
C GLY A 90 -3.90 -18.15 -1.66
N SER A 91 -3.40 -17.72 -2.83
CA SER A 91 -3.03 -18.62 -3.93
C SER A 91 -1.78 -19.46 -3.60
N GLY A 92 -0.91 -18.95 -2.73
CA GLY A 92 0.38 -19.58 -2.45
C GLY A 92 1.31 -19.59 -3.66
N SER A 93 1.10 -18.67 -4.61
CA SER A 93 1.89 -18.57 -5.84
C SER A 93 3.35 -18.20 -5.56
N TYR A 94 4.17 -18.30 -6.61
CA TYR A 94 5.49 -17.69 -6.61
C TYR A 94 5.39 -16.16 -6.49
N ASN A 95 6.52 -15.53 -6.13
CA ASN A 95 6.65 -14.07 -6.03
C ASN A 95 6.73 -13.44 -7.45
N ILE A 96 5.64 -13.54 -8.21
CA ILE A 96 5.53 -13.14 -9.61
C ILE A 96 5.89 -11.66 -9.76
N SER A 97 5.31 -10.77 -8.97
CA SER A 97 5.68 -9.35 -8.98
C SER A 97 7.15 -9.05 -8.72
N THR A 98 7.89 -9.90 -7.99
CA THR A 98 9.34 -9.73 -7.81
C THR A 98 10.09 -10.09 -9.09
N ALA A 99 9.70 -11.19 -9.75
CA ALA A 99 10.26 -11.58 -11.04
C ALA A 99 9.99 -10.51 -12.12
N VAL A 100 8.76 -9.99 -12.17
CA VAL A 100 8.39 -8.90 -13.11
C VAL A 100 9.26 -7.66 -12.88
N ALA A 101 9.50 -7.26 -11.63
CA ALA A 101 10.37 -6.13 -11.32
C ALA A 101 11.79 -6.31 -11.88
N LEU A 102 12.38 -7.49 -11.70
CA LEU A 102 13.71 -7.82 -12.20
C LEU A 102 13.77 -7.81 -13.73
N VAL A 103 12.78 -8.43 -14.39
CA VAL A 103 12.71 -8.49 -15.86
C VAL A 103 12.47 -7.10 -16.46
N ALA A 104 11.58 -6.30 -15.89
CA ALA A 104 11.31 -4.94 -16.34
C ALA A 104 12.56 -4.05 -16.25
N ALA A 105 13.31 -4.16 -15.14
CA ALA A 105 14.57 -3.44 -14.98
C ALA A 105 15.63 -3.87 -16.01
N ALA A 106 15.75 -5.19 -16.25
CA ALA A 106 16.64 -5.72 -17.28
C ALA A 106 16.26 -5.25 -18.70
N CYS A 107 14.98 -4.95 -18.94
CA CYS A 107 14.49 -4.37 -20.18
C CYS A 107 14.60 -2.83 -20.25
N GLY A 108 15.24 -2.19 -19.26
CA GLY A 108 15.54 -0.76 -19.26
C GLY A 108 14.54 0.13 -18.52
N ALA A 109 13.54 -0.42 -17.83
CA ALA A 109 12.67 0.37 -16.97
C ALA A 109 13.39 0.75 -15.66
N TYR A 110 13.13 1.95 -15.13
CA TYR A 110 13.45 2.25 -13.74
C TYR A 110 12.38 1.65 -12.83
N VAL A 111 12.78 0.83 -11.85
CA VAL A 111 11.87 0.12 -10.96
C VAL A 111 12.15 0.49 -9.51
N ALA A 112 11.13 1.01 -8.83
CA ALA A 112 11.12 1.25 -7.39
C ALA A 112 10.09 0.30 -6.78
N LYS A 113 10.46 -0.97 -6.59
CA LYS A 113 9.53 -1.97 -6.06
C LYS A 113 9.29 -1.71 -4.57
N HIS A 114 8.06 -1.38 -4.21
CA HIS A 114 7.66 -1.32 -2.80
C HIS A 114 7.25 -2.72 -2.33
N GLY A 115 7.68 -3.11 -1.13
CA GLY A 115 7.35 -4.44 -0.62
C GLY A 115 7.51 -4.56 0.88
N ASN A 116 6.92 -5.61 1.42
CA ASN A 116 6.97 -5.94 2.84
C ASN A 116 7.25 -7.44 3.02
N ARG A 117 7.46 -7.86 4.26
CA ARG A 117 7.50 -9.27 4.65
C ARG A 117 6.14 -9.92 4.43
N ALA A 118 6.16 -11.24 4.19
CA ALA A 118 4.94 -12.02 4.09
C ALA A 118 4.09 -11.88 5.36
N LEU A 119 2.79 -11.61 5.18
CA LEU A 119 1.81 -11.66 6.27
C LEU A 119 1.11 -13.03 6.34
N SER A 120 0.79 -13.62 5.19
CA SER A 120 0.04 -14.89 5.09
C SER A 120 0.59 -15.91 4.08
N SER A 121 1.54 -15.51 3.21
CA SER A 121 2.17 -16.43 2.25
C SER A 121 3.36 -17.17 2.87
N LYS A 122 3.81 -18.25 2.21
CA LYS A 122 5.01 -18.99 2.62
C LYS A 122 6.30 -18.15 2.52
N SER A 123 6.34 -17.20 1.58
CA SER A 123 7.43 -16.23 1.43
C SER A 123 6.94 -14.97 0.70
N GLY A 124 7.48 -13.82 1.08
CA GLY A 124 7.18 -12.53 0.46
C GLY A 124 8.34 -12.04 -0.40
N SER A 125 8.17 -10.87 -1.01
CA SER A 125 9.18 -10.30 -1.91
C SER A 125 10.50 -10.05 -1.20
N SER A 126 10.45 -9.60 0.06
CA SER A 126 11.66 -9.35 0.86
C SER A 126 12.45 -10.63 1.14
N GLU A 127 11.78 -11.72 1.51
CA GLU A 127 12.43 -12.99 1.85
C GLU A 127 13.11 -13.59 0.62
N VAL A 128 12.47 -13.50 -0.56
CA VAL A 128 13.08 -13.92 -1.82
C VAL A 128 14.32 -13.09 -2.14
N LEU A 129 14.25 -11.77 -2.03
CA LEU A 129 15.38 -10.89 -2.33
C LEU A 129 16.54 -11.08 -1.33
N GLU A 130 16.25 -11.24 -0.04
CA GLU A 130 17.26 -11.53 0.98
C GLU A 130 17.96 -12.87 0.72
N SER A 131 17.19 -13.89 0.33
CA SER A 131 17.74 -15.20 -0.06
C SER A 131 18.63 -15.13 -1.31
N LEU A 132 18.39 -14.17 -2.19
CA LEU A 132 19.24 -13.86 -3.36
C LEU A 132 20.45 -12.98 -3.01
N GLY A 133 20.65 -12.62 -1.74
CA GLY A 133 21.77 -11.80 -1.28
C GLY A 133 21.55 -10.28 -1.41
N VAL A 134 20.32 -9.83 -1.69
CA VAL A 134 20.00 -8.40 -1.77
C VAL A 134 19.91 -7.81 -0.36
N LYS A 135 20.64 -6.72 -0.13
CA LYS A 135 20.55 -5.97 1.12
C LYS A 135 19.26 -5.15 1.16
N LEU A 136 18.32 -5.50 2.05
CA LEU A 136 17.03 -4.82 2.16
C LEU A 136 17.10 -3.48 2.91
N ALA A 137 17.97 -3.38 3.91
CA ALA A 137 18.11 -2.20 4.75
C ALA A 137 19.16 -1.21 4.19
N LEU A 138 18.82 -0.61 3.05
CA LEU A 138 19.58 0.49 2.46
C LEU A 138 19.06 1.85 2.92
N SER A 139 19.96 2.83 3.00
CA SER A 139 19.57 4.22 3.22
C SER A 139 18.86 4.76 1.97
N PRO A 140 18.04 5.83 2.08
CA PRO A 140 17.42 6.45 0.92
C PRO A 140 18.44 6.78 -0.17
N SER A 141 19.54 7.48 0.17
CA SER A 141 20.60 7.81 -0.78
C SER A 141 21.17 6.58 -1.51
N ALA A 142 21.39 5.46 -0.81
CA ALA A 142 21.85 4.24 -1.45
C ALA A 142 20.79 3.65 -2.43
N LEU A 143 19.50 3.70 -2.07
CA LEU A 143 18.41 3.30 -2.96
C LEU A 143 18.32 4.19 -4.20
N GLU A 144 18.52 5.52 -4.05
CA GLU A 144 18.58 6.45 -5.17
C GLU A 144 19.68 6.04 -6.16
N GLN A 145 20.86 5.68 -5.65
CA GLN A 145 21.98 5.21 -6.48
C GLN A 145 21.67 3.86 -7.15
N CYS A 146 21.08 2.91 -6.44
CA CYS A 146 20.66 1.62 -7.02
C CYS A 146 19.69 1.82 -8.18
N ILE A 147 18.63 2.62 -7.99
CA ILE A 147 17.64 2.88 -9.03
C ILE A 147 18.29 3.59 -10.21
N LYS A 148 19.14 4.59 -9.96
CA LYS A 148 19.79 5.36 -11.02
C LYS A 148 20.77 4.53 -11.86
N HIS A 149 21.58 3.67 -11.23
CA HIS A 149 22.70 3.00 -11.89
C HIS A 149 22.42 1.54 -12.27
N VAL A 150 21.59 0.85 -11.51
CA VAL A 150 21.21 -0.57 -11.76
C VAL A 150 19.84 -0.66 -12.42
N GLY A 151 19.02 0.40 -12.33
CA GLY A 151 17.66 0.41 -12.86
C GLY A 151 16.62 -0.12 -11.88
N ILE A 152 17.00 -0.63 -10.71
CA ILE A 152 16.09 -1.19 -9.72
C ILE A 152 16.51 -0.89 -8.28
N GLY A 153 15.51 -0.63 -7.43
CA GLY A 153 15.64 -0.60 -5.98
C GLY A 153 14.44 -1.24 -5.30
N PHE A 154 14.68 -1.89 -4.16
CA PHE A 154 13.62 -2.47 -3.32
C PHE A 154 13.41 -1.58 -2.08
N LEU A 155 12.22 -1.01 -1.97
CA LEU A 155 11.83 -0.12 -0.89
C LEU A 155 11.12 -0.96 0.17
N PHE A 156 11.85 -1.32 1.22
CA PHE A 156 11.32 -2.16 2.28
C PHE A 156 10.42 -1.36 3.22
N ALA A 157 9.11 -1.63 3.20
CA ALA A 157 8.07 -0.81 3.83
C ALA A 157 8.35 -0.42 5.29
N PRO A 158 8.82 -1.32 6.19
CA PRO A 158 9.14 -0.96 7.57
C PRO A 158 10.20 0.14 7.73
N ASN A 159 11.11 0.28 6.76
CA ASN A 159 12.16 1.32 6.78
C ASN A 159 11.63 2.69 6.34
N HIS A 160 10.50 2.73 5.62
CA HIS A 160 9.98 3.96 5.04
C HIS A 160 8.73 4.48 5.75
N HIS A 161 7.94 3.61 6.39
CA HIS A 161 6.65 3.98 6.98
C HIS A 161 6.64 3.81 8.51
N SER A 162 7.53 4.48 9.21
CA SER A 162 7.68 4.37 10.68
C SER A 162 6.40 4.72 11.46
N ALA A 163 5.56 5.60 10.92
CA ALA A 163 4.26 5.97 11.48
C ALA A 163 3.29 4.77 11.61
N MET A 164 3.50 3.71 10.83
CA MET A 164 2.69 2.50 10.88
C MET A 164 2.74 1.77 12.23
N ARG A 165 3.75 2.05 13.07
CA ARG A 165 3.81 1.52 14.45
C ARG A 165 2.59 1.89 15.29
N HIS A 166 1.92 3.01 14.97
CA HIS A 166 0.76 3.50 15.72
C HIS A 166 -0.53 2.73 15.40
N VAL A 167 -0.60 2.12 14.21
CA VAL A 167 -1.80 1.38 13.74
C VAL A 167 -1.59 -0.12 13.64
N GLY A 168 -0.33 -0.57 13.51
CA GLY A 168 0.06 -1.97 13.35
C GLY A 168 -0.54 -2.92 14.41
N PRO A 169 -0.39 -2.64 15.71
CA PRO A 169 -0.94 -3.50 16.77
C PRO A 169 -2.44 -3.71 16.66
N SER A 170 -3.21 -2.63 16.50
CA SER A 170 -4.68 -2.74 16.35
C SER A 170 -5.09 -3.52 15.11
N ARG A 171 -4.34 -3.40 13.99
CA ARG A 171 -4.60 -4.22 12.79
C ARG A 171 -4.37 -5.71 13.05
N GLN A 172 -3.34 -6.04 13.84
CA GLN A 172 -3.05 -7.42 14.22
C GLN A 172 -4.16 -7.99 15.10
N GLU A 173 -4.65 -7.21 16.07
CA GLU A 173 -5.76 -7.60 16.95
C GLU A 173 -7.09 -7.79 16.20
N LEU A 174 -7.38 -6.95 15.20
CA LEU A 174 -8.60 -7.08 14.39
C LEU A 174 -8.63 -8.37 13.55
N GLY A 175 -7.50 -8.81 13.03
CA GLY A 175 -7.39 -10.08 12.30
C GLY A 175 -8.09 -10.15 10.94
N PHE A 176 -8.66 -9.05 10.44
CA PHE A 176 -9.28 -8.97 9.11
C PHE A 176 -8.70 -7.83 8.25
N ARG A 177 -8.93 -7.88 6.93
CA ARG A 177 -8.46 -6.85 5.99
C ARG A 177 -9.19 -5.52 6.22
N THR A 178 -8.43 -4.44 6.30
CA THR A 178 -8.94 -3.07 6.44
C THR A 178 -8.46 -2.19 5.30
N ILE A 179 -8.89 -0.93 5.26
CA ILE A 179 -8.40 0.07 4.30
C ILE A 179 -6.87 0.06 4.14
N PHE A 180 -6.09 -0.20 5.20
CA PHE A 180 -4.63 -0.24 5.14
C PHE A 180 -4.05 -1.35 4.24
N ASN A 181 -4.82 -2.41 3.95
CA ASN A 181 -4.44 -3.41 2.97
C ASN A 181 -4.47 -2.86 1.53
N LEU A 182 -5.30 -1.84 1.28
CA LEU A 182 -5.36 -1.12 0.02
C LEU A 182 -4.32 0.01 -0.05
N LEU A 183 -4.00 0.64 1.09
CA LEU A 183 -3.08 1.79 1.13
C LEU A 183 -1.62 1.39 0.86
N GLY A 184 -1.15 0.25 1.37
CA GLY A 184 0.26 -0.15 1.31
C GLY A 184 0.86 -0.19 -0.12
N PRO A 185 0.21 -0.86 -1.08
CA PRO A 185 0.67 -0.87 -2.48
C PRO A 185 0.65 0.52 -3.14
N LEU A 186 -0.21 1.42 -2.66
CA LEU A 186 -0.34 2.77 -3.20
C LEU A 186 0.63 3.76 -2.54
N SER A 187 1.27 3.42 -1.43
CA SER A 187 2.08 4.35 -0.63
C SER A 187 3.57 4.37 -0.97
N ASN A 188 3.96 3.99 -2.19
CA ASN A 188 5.36 3.90 -2.61
C ASN A 188 6.18 5.17 -2.25
N PRO A 189 7.25 5.07 -1.43
CA PRO A 189 8.05 6.21 -0.97
C PRO A 189 8.84 6.95 -2.05
N ALA A 190 9.00 6.33 -3.22
CA ALA A 190 9.62 6.96 -4.39
C ALA A 190 8.63 7.75 -5.25
N GLY A 191 7.33 7.72 -4.92
CA GLY A 191 6.31 8.42 -5.71
C GLY A 191 6.13 7.81 -7.11
N ALA A 192 6.19 6.48 -7.22
CA ALA A 192 6.00 5.78 -8.48
C ALA A 192 4.73 6.23 -9.20
N ASN A 193 4.90 6.71 -10.43
CA ASN A 193 3.83 7.23 -11.29
C ASN A 193 3.45 6.25 -12.41
N ARG A 194 4.17 5.12 -12.51
CA ARG A 194 3.83 3.99 -13.36
C ARG A 194 3.67 2.76 -12.48
N GLN A 195 2.56 2.03 -12.62
CA GLN A 195 2.24 0.97 -11.66
C GLN A 195 1.50 -0.18 -12.32
N LEU A 196 1.90 -1.41 -12.00
CA LEU A 196 1.09 -2.62 -12.17
C LEU A 196 0.68 -3.07 -10.77
N LEU A 197 -0.60 -2.89 -10.44
CA LEU A 197 -1.15 -3.17 -9.13
C LEU A 197 -2.05 -4.40 -9.14
N GLY A 198 -1.61 -5.44 -8.46
CA GLY A 198 -2.43 -6.60 -8.14
C GLY A 198 -3.44 -6.35 -7.02
N VAL A 199 -4.70 -6.77 -7.18
CA VAL A 199 -5.71 -6.71 -6.10
C VAL A 199 -6.30 -8.06 -5.75
N PHE A 200 -6.50 -8.31 -4.45
CA PHE A 200 -7.06 -9.58 -3.92
C PHE A 200 -8.53 -9.83 -4.29
N GLY A 201 -9.23 -8.84 -4.82
CA GLY A 201 -10.66 -8.91 -5.12
C GLY A 201 -11.02 -8.07 -6.33
N LYS A 202 -11.79 -8.66 -7.24
CA LYS A 202 -12.24 -8.03 -8.50
C LYS A 202 -12.92 -6.68 -8.27
N GLU A 203 -13.65 -6.53 -7.16
CA GLU A 203 -14.35 -5.31 -6.79
C GLU A 203 -13.42 -4.09 -6.58
N TRP A 204 -12.12 -4.32 -6.34
CA TRP A 204 -11.15 -3.26 -6.14
C TRP A 204 -10.44 -2.78 -7.42
N VAL A 205 -10.63 -3.48 -8.54
CA VAL A 205 -9.93 -3.19 -9.81
C VAL A 205 -10.22 -1.76 -10.27
N GLU A 206 -11.49 -1.42 -10.47
CA GLU A 206 -11.88 -0.09 -10.95
C GLU A 206 -11.74 1.02 -9.88
N PRO A 207 -12.15 0.83 -8.61
CA PRO A 207 -11.96 1.84 -7.58
C PRO A 207 -10.49 2.24 -7.38
N LEU A 208 -9.56 1.28 -7.35
CA LEU A 208 -8.14 1.62 -7.19
C LEU A 208 -7.56 2.27 -8.44
N ALA A 209 -8.03 1.95 -9.65
CA ALA A 209 -7.63 2.68 -10.85
C ALA A 209 -8.03 4.17 -10.76
N HIS A 210 -9.23 4.46 -10.26
CA HIS A 210 -9.66 5.84 -10.00
C HIS A 210 -8.84 6.53 -8.90
N VAL A 211 -8.51 5.82 -7.81
CA VAL A 211 -7.61 6.34 -6.77
C VAL A 211 -6.25 6.69 -7.39
N MET A 212 -5.65 5.78 -8.16
CA MET A 212 -4.35 5.98 -8.79
C MET A 212 -4.35 7.17 -9.75
N LYS A 213 -5.42 7.34 -10.55
CA LYS A 213 -5.64 8.52 -11.39
C LYS A 213 -5.71 9.81 -10.56
N LYS A 214 -6.48 9.81 -9.46
CA LYS A 214 -6.62 10.96 -8.55
C LYS A 214 -5.29 11.31 -7.86
N LEU A 215 -4.45 10.31 -7.58
CA LEU A 215 -3.12 10.47 -6.99
C LEU A 215 -2.02 10.86 -8.00
N GLY A 216 -2.37 11.04 -9.28
CA GLY A 216 -1.45 11.54 -10.31
C GLY A 216 -0.63 10.46 -11.02
N SER A 217 -1.08 9.20 -11.02
CA SER A 217 -0.44 8.15 -11.84
C SER A 217 -0.56 8.47 -13.32
N GLU A 218 0.54 8.31 -14.07
CA GLU A 218 0.61 8.57 -15.52
C GLU A 218 0.14 7.35 -16.33
N ARG A 219 0.54 6.15 -15.89
CA ARG A 219 0.19 4.86 -16.49
C ARG A 219 0.01 3.84 -15.37
N ALA A 220 -1.20 3.34 -15.20
CA ALA A 220 -1.50 2.34 -14.18
C ALA A 220 -2.36 1.25 -14.78
N TRP A 221 -2.07 0.00 -14.42
CA TRP A 221 -2.98 -1.13 -14.56
C TRP A 221 -3.31 -1.66 -13.18
N VAL A 222 -4.58 -1.82 -12.88
CA VAL A 222 -5.04 -2.60 -11.72
C VAL A 222 -5.58 -3.93 -12.23
N VAL A 223 -5.10 -5.04 -11.67
CA VAL A 223 -5.35 -6.38 -12.20
C VAL A 223 -5.88 -7.35 -11.15
N HIS A 224 -6.75 -8.26 -11.59
CA HIS A 224 -7.21 -9.40 -10.80
C HIS A 224 -7.44 -10.62 -11.71
N GLY A 225 -6.79 -11.74 -11.40
CA GLY A 225 -6.96 -13.00 -12.12
C GLY A 225 -8.30 -13.66 -11.81
N SER A 226 -8.94 -14.32 -12.78
CA SER A 226 -10.22 -15.01 -12.56
C SER A 226 -10.15 -16.18 -11.59
N ASP A 227 -8.95 -16.68 -11.33
CA ASP A 227 -8.63 -17.71 -10.34
C ASP A 227 -8.39 -17.15 -8.92
N GLY A 228 -8.62 -15.84 -8.73
CA GLY A 228 -8.51 -15.15 -7.45
C GLY A 228 -7.14 -14.53 -7.19
N MET A 229 -6.17 -14.71 -8.08
CA MET A 229 -4.83 -14.15 -7.91
C MET A 229 -4.85 -12.62 -7.95
N ASP A 230 -4.02 -11.99 -7.12
CA ASP A 230 -3.70 -10.57 -7.24
C ASP A 230 -2.59 -10.32 -8.26
N GLU A 231 -2.63 -11.05 -9.38
CA GLU A 231 -1.67 -11.00 -10.48
C GLU A 231 -2.42 -11.21 -11.81
N LEU A 232 -1.77 -10.94 -12.94
CA LEU A 232 -2.26 -11.42 -14.23
C LEU A 232 -2.16 -12.94 -14.27
N THR A 233 -3.30 -13.62 -14.34
CA THR A 233 -3.31 -15.08 -14.40
C THR A 233 -3.08 -15.63 -15.81
N THR A 234 -2.51 -16.83 -15.86
CA THR A 234 -2.37 -17.64 -17.08
C THR A 234 -3.39 -18.79 -17.15
N THR A 235 -4.19 -18.99 -16.09
CA THR A 235 -5.17 -20.09 -16.00
C THR A 235 -6.54 -19.72 -16.58
N GLY A 236 -6.76 -18.43 -16.84
CA GLY A 236 -8.02 -17.87 -17.31
C GLY A 236 -7.91 -16.38 -17.65
N PRO A 237 -9.04 -15.68 -17.84
CA PRO A 237 -9.04 -14.24 -18.07
C PRO A 237 -8.60 -13.46 -16.84
N SER A 238 -8.05 -12.27 -17.05
CA SER A 238 -7.82 -11.28 -15.99
C SER A 238 -8.71 -10.06 -16.21
N THR A 239 -9.24 -9.49 -15.13
CA THR A 239 -9.92 -8.19 -15.16
C THR A 239 -8.87 -7.10 -15.01
N VAL A 240 -8.93 -6.06 -15.86
CA VAL A 240 -7.96 -4.95 -15.87
C VAL A 240 -8.70 -3.63 -15.99
N ALA A 241 -8.24 -2.60 -15.27
CA ALA A 241 -8.66 -1.21 -15.40
C ALA A 241 -7.45 -0.27 -15.51
#